data_AF-A0A6A3S4T7-F1
#
_entry.id   AF-A0A6A3S4T7-F1
#
_cell.length_a   1.000
_cell.length_b   1.000
_cell.length_c   1.000
_cell.angle_alpha   90.00
_cell.angle_beta   90.00
_cell.angle_gamma   90.00
#
_symmetry.space_group_name_H-M   'P 1'
#
loop_
_entity.id
_entity.type
_entity.pdbx_description
1 polymer ?
#
loop_
_entity_poly.entity_id
_entity_poly.type
_entity_poly.pdbx_seq_one_letter_code
_entity_poly.pdbx_strand_id
1 'polypeptide(L)'
;MFVSGAVESAMVELYTRLDGAVNVYTMDHRGTGRSTLLDCVAAQATTTGSPSGSSIDLTEVPACAEALEKKYGDLSSFSMTSAATDMATFISNYSNGADTIVYGVSYGTALVERLVHLDPPEVTGYVLDGVATSSGASGDKFEYFSTWDADFGEVGDAFLALCATQSECSGRFKAINLPTTLQNLITDFDNSPNSTCAALVGSESSDPASYTLRETLGSLL
;
A
#
# COMPACT_ATOMS: atom_id res chain seq x y z
N MET A 1 -8.43 3.49 -0.20
CA MET A 1 -8.14 2.26 0.56
C MET A 1 -7.26 2.61 1.75
N PHE A 2 -7.84 2.93 2.91
CA PHE A 2 -7.12 3.05 4.19
C PHE A 2 -8.13 2.75 5.29
N VAL A 3 -8.29 1.49 5.67
CA VAL A 3 -9.18 1.10 6.76
C VAL A 3 -8.51 0.08 7.68
N SER A 4 -8.50 0.44 8.96
CA SER A 4 -8.23 -0.28 10.21
C SER A 4 -8.27 -1.82 10.23
N GLY A 5 -9.11 -2.49 9.43
CA GLY A 5 -9.41 -3.92 9.61
C GLY A 5 -8.23 -4.88 9.38
N ALA A 6 -7.34 -4.57 8.44
CA ALA A 6 -6.14 -5.39 8.18
C ALA A 6 -5.14 -5.28 9.34
N VAL A 7 -4.97 -4.08 9.89
CA VAL A 7 -4.07 -3.83 11.03
C VAL A 7 -4.65 -4.44 12.31
N GLU A 8 -5.96 -4.31 12.54
CA GLU A 8 -6.65 -4.90 13.70
C GLU A 8 -6.44 -6.42 13.78
N SER A 9 -6.55 -7.13 12.65
CA SER A 9 -6.32 -8.58 12.60
C SER A 9 -4.87 -8.94 12.97
N ALA A 10 -3.90 -8.21 12.42
CA ALA A 10 -2.48 -8.39 12.74
C ALA A 10 -2.18 -8.09 14.22
N MET A 11 -2.87 -7.13 14.83
CA MET A 11 -2.69 -6.81 16.25
C MET A 11 -3.21 -7.89 17.18
N VAL A 12 -4.36 -8.49 16.86
CA VAL A 12 -4.88 -9.63 17.62
C VAL A 12 -3.92 -10.80 17.55
N GLU A 13 -3.36 -11.07 16.37
CA GLU A 13 -2.32 -12.08 16.21
C GLU A 13 -1.07 -11.75 17.04
N LEU A 14 -0.58 -10.52 16.98
CA LEU A 14 0.58 -10.07 17.76
C LEU A 14 0.36 -10.23 19.26
N TYR A 15 -0.78 -9.76 19.77
CA TYR A 15 -1.16 -9.91 21.17
C TYR A 15 -1.19 -11.38 21.60
N THR A 16 -1.73 -12.25 20.74
CA THR A 16 -1.79 -13.70 20.99
C THR A 16 -0.39 -14.34 21.00
N ARG A 17 0.47 -14.00 20.03
CA ARG A 17 1.85 -14.52 19.95
C ARG A 17 2.74 -14.05 21.10
N LEU A 18 2.37 -12.94 21.74
CA LEU A 18 3.04 -12.40 22.93
C LEU A 18 2.38 -12.84 24.24
N ASP A 19 1.50 -13.87 24.19
CA ASP A 19 0.80 -14.44 25.35
C ASP A 19 0.06 -13.40 26.20
N GLY A 20 -0.40 -12.31 25.58
CA GLY A 20 -1.05 -11.19 26.24
C GLY A 20 -0.17 -10.40 27.21
N ALA A 21 1.16 -10.54 27.11
CA ALA A 21 2.13 -9.88 27.98
C ALA A 21 2.32 -8.38 27.68
N VAL A 22 1.79 -7.88 26.56
CA VAL A 22 1.89 -6.48 26.15
C VAL A 22 0.50 -5.89 25.86
N ASN A 23 0.38 -4.58 26.01
CA ASN A 23 -0.78 -3.85 25.49
C ASN A 23 -0.50 -3.47 24.03
N VAL A 24 -1.41 -3.81 23.13
CA VAL A 24 -1.31 -3.47 21.71
C VAL A 24 -2.33 -2.38 21.39
N TYR A 25 -1.84 -1.26 20.85
CA TYR A 25 -2.66 -0.13 20.45
C TYR A 25 -2.54 0.12 18.96
N THR A 26 -3.65 0.46 18.33
CA THR A 26 -3.70 1.01 16.97
C THR A 26 -4.50 2.29 16.99
N MET A 27 -4.21 3.14 16.02
CA MET A 27 -4.99 4.35 15.81
C MET A 27 -5.20 4.58 14.33
N ASP A 28 -6.42 4.97 13.98
CA ASP A 28 -6.67 5.68 12.75
C ASP A 28 -6.09 7.09 12.94
N HIS A 29 -5.06 7.48 12.20
CA HIS A 29 -4.56 8.85 12.29
C HIS A 29 -5.57 9.81 11.66
N ARG A 30 -5.51 11.09 12.06
CA ARG A 30 -6.40 12.13 11.54
C ARG A 30 -6.51 12.07 10.01
N GLY A 31 -7.73 12.22 9.51
CA GLY A 31 -8.01 12.17 8.07
C GLY A 31 -8.27 10.77 7.51
N THR A 32 -8.16 9.72 8.33
CA THR A 32 -8.30 8.32 7.88
C THR A 32 -9.24 7.53 8.77
N GLY A 33 -9.72 6.39 8.26
CA GLY A 33 -10.55 5.44 9.01
C GLY A 33 -11.69 6.10 9.78
N ARG A 34 -11.72 5.88 11.09
CA ARG A 34 -12.73 6.46 12.00
C ARG A 34 -12.36 7.85 12.53
N SER A 35 -11.16 8.34 12.22
CA SER A 35 -10.62 9.61 12.71
C SER A 35 -10.82 10.73 11.71
N THR A 36 -12.09 11.07 11.44
CA THR A 36 -12.50 12.12 10.49
C THR A 36 -11.93 11.85 9.09
N LEU A 37 -12.37 10.75 8.47
CA LEU A 37 -11.98 10.40 7.10
C LEU A 37 -12.12 11.61 6.17
N LEU A 38 -11.06 11.93 5.42
CA LEU A 38 -11.12 12.95 4.38
C LEU A 38 -11.94 12.41 3.21
N ASP A 39 -13.24 12.66 3.28
CA ASP A 39 -14.21 12.27 2.29
C ASP A 39 -14.56 13.43 1.36
N CYS A 40 -14.49 13.20 0.05
CA CYS A 40 -14.72 14.22 -0.97
C CYS A 40 -16.20 14.32 -1.37
N VAL A 41 -17.14 14.04 -0.45
CA VAL A 41 -18.57 13.88 -0.78
C VAL A 41 -19.16 15.13 -1.44
N ALA A 42 -18.78 16.32 -0.98
CA ALA A 42 -19.26 17.58 -1.56
C ALA A 42 -18.79 17.78 -3.01
N ALA A 43 -17.64 17.21 -3.38
CA ALA A 43 -17.12 17.21 -4.74
C ALA A 43 -17.71 16.06 -5.59
N GLN A 44 -18.56 15.20 -5.02
CA GLN A 44 -19.05 13.96 -5.62
C GLN A 44 -17.95 13.00 -6.08
N ALA A 45 -16.71 13.21 -5.63
CA ALA A 45 -15.61 12.30 -5.88
C ALA A 45 -15.77 11.04 -5.04
N THR A 46 -15.24 9.91 -5.53
CA THR A 46 -15.38 8.58 -4.89
C THR A 46 -16.85 8.10 -4.73
N THR A 47 -17.79 8.69 -5.48
CA THR A 47 -19.20 8.24 -5.50
C THR A 47 -19.43 7.24 -6.64
N THR A 48 -20.57 6.55 -6.64
CA THR A 48 -20.95 5.62 -7.73
C THR A 48 -21.02 6.29 -9.11
N GLY A 49 -21.12 7.62 -9.17
CA GLY A 49 -21.10 8.40 -10.42
C GLY A 49 -19.72 8.92 -10.81
N SER A 50 -18.67 8.66 -10.02
CA SER A 50 -17.31 9.10 -10.33
C SER A 50 -16.69 8.24 -11.45
N PRO A 51 -15.69 8.75 -12.18
CA PRO A 51 -14.97 7.98 -13.20
C PRO A 51 -14.31 6.70 -12.64
N SER A 52 -13.85 6.75 -11.39
CA SER A 52 -13.12 5.67 -10.72
C SER A 52 -13.93 4.98 -9.60
N GLY A 53 -15.26 5.12 -9.61
CA GLY A 53 -16.17 4.56 -8.59
C GLY A 53 -15.86 5.03 -7.17
N SER A 54 -15.48 4.12 -6.27
CA SER A 54 -15.12 4.47 -4.89
C SER A 54 -13.67 4.96 -4.73
N SER A 55 -12.89 4.97 -5.80
CA SER A 55 -11.53 5.49 -5.84
C SER A 55 -11.53 6.92 -6.37
N ILE A 56 -10.55 7.71 -5.94
CA ILE A 56 -10.42 9.10 -6.41
C ILE A 56 -9.76 9.09 -7.79
N ASP A 57 -10.38 9.77 -8.75
CA ASP A 57 -9.77 10.00 -10.05
C ASP A 57 -8.86 11.24 -10.00
N LEU A 58 -7.79 11.26 -10.82
CA LEU A 58 -6.88 12.41 -10.88
C LEU A 58 -7.61 13.72 -11.22
N THR A 59 -8.67 13.65 -12.03
CA THR A 59 -9.48 14.81 -12.40
C THR A 59 -10.33 15.34 -11.25
N GLU A 60 -10.54 14.55 -10.19
CA GLU A 60 -11.35 14.90 -9.03
C GLU A 60 -10.54 15.56 -7.90
N VAL A 61 -9.21 15.38 -7.92
CA VAL A 61 -8.31 15.86 -6.85
C VAL A 61 -8.47 17.37 -6.58
N PRO A 62 -8.50 18.27 -7.57
CA PRO A 62 -8.62 19.71 -7.30
C PRO A 62 -9.93 20.08 -6.61
N ALA A 63 -11.05 19.53 -7.10
CA ALA A 63 -12.37 19.80 -6.53
C ALA A 63 -12.52 19.20 -5.12
N CYS A 64 -11.93 18.03 -4.88
CA CYS A 64 -11.86 17.46 -3.54
C CYS A 64 -11.05 18.35 -2.60
N ALA A 65 -9.85 18.80 -3.00
CA ALA A 65 -9.00 19.65 -2.18
C ALA A 65 -9.74 20.95 -1.77
N GLU A 66 -10.40 21.63 -2.71
CA GLU A 66 -11.19 22.83 -2.43
C GLU A 66 -12.35 22.54 -1.44
N ALA A 67 -13.05 21.42 -1.63
CA ALA A 67 -14.13 21.03 -0.73
C ALA A 67 -13.64 20.74 0.69
N LEU A 68 -12.48 20.08 0.83
CA LEU A 68 -11.84 19.80 2.11
C LEU A 68 -11.33 21.07 2.77
N GLU A 69 -10.68 21.97 2.02
CA GLU A 69 -10.21 23.27 2.53
C GLU A 69 -11.39 24.12 3.04
N LYS A 70 -12.51 24.12 2.32
CA LYS A 70 -13.72 24.82 2.78
C LYS A 70 -14.29 24.23 4.07
N LYS A 71 -14.18 22.92 4.27
CA LYS A 71 -14.71 22.19 5.43
C LYS A 71 -13.81 22.33 6.67
N TYR A 72 -12.50 22.21 6.49
CA TYR A 72 -11.55 22.08 7.58
C TYR A 72 -10.56 23.26 7.71
N GLY A 73 -10.54 24.17 6.74
CA GLY A 73 -9.56 25.25 6.65
C GLY A 73 -8.23 24.74 6.10
N ASP A 74 -7.13 25.12 6.73
CA ASP A 74 -5.79 24.70 6.31
C ASP A 74 -5.60 23.18 6.44
N LEU A 75 -5.43 22.51 5.30
CA LEU A 75 -5.22 21.06 5.23
C LEU A 75 -3.85 20.62 5.76
N SER A 76 -2.94 21.54 6.07
CA SER A 76 -1.70 21.23 6.79
C SER A 76 -1.96 20.56 8.15
N SER A 77 -3.16 20.79 8.72
CA SER A 77 -3.66 20.11 9.91
C SER A 77 -3.80 18.59 9.77
N PHE A 78 -3.79 18.05 8.54
CA PHE A 78 -3.79 16.61 8.21
C PHE A 78 -2.42 16.09 7.74
N SER A 79 -1.33 16.82 8.06
CA SER A 79 0.03 16.41 7.69
C SER A 79 0.56 15.24 8.54
N MET A 80 1.62 14.58 8.05
CA MET A 80 2.39 13.58 8.82
C MET A 80 2.90 14.15 10.16
N THR A 81 3.25 15.44 10.21
CA THR A 81 3.69 16.10 11.45
C THR A 81 2.55 16.12 12.46
N SER A 82 1.37 16.54 12.03
CA SER A 82 0.19 16.61 12.89
C SER A 82 -0.26 15.22 13.37
N ALA A 83 -0.14 14.20 12.52
CA ALA A 83 -0.38 12.80 12.88
C ALA A 83 0.66 12.27 13.89
N ALA A 84 1.95 12.57 13.71
CA ALA A 84 2.99 12.18 14.66
C ALA A 84 2.80 12.87 16.02
N THR A 85 2.37 14.14 16.03
CA THR A 85 2.03 14.85 17.26
C THR A 85 0.85 14.19 17.99
N ASP A 86 -0.17 13.68 17.27
CA ASP A 86 -1.25 12.92 17.88
C ASP A 86 -0.74 11.64 18.53
N MET A 87 0.14 10.90 17.84
CA MET A 87 0.77 9.69 18.39
C MET A 87 1.55 10.00 19.67
N ALA A 88 2.39 11.04 19.67
CA ALA A 88 3.15 11.45 20.85
C ALA A 88 2.22 11.83 22.01
N THR A 89 1.15 12.59 21.72
CA THR A 89 0.15 12.98 22.71
C THR A 89 -0.61 11.77 23.27
N PHE A 90 -0.96 10.82 22.42
CA PHE A 90 -1.62 9.58 22.81
C PHE A 90 -0.72 8.74 23.72
N ILE A 91 0.54 8.53 23.33
CA ILE A 91 1.51 7.77 24.11
C ILE A 91 1.71 8.42 25.49
N SER A 92 1.87 9.74 25.54
CA SER A 92 2.09 10.44 26.81
C SER A 92 0.86 10.39 27.74
N ASN A 93 -0.35 10.50 27.19
CA ASN A 93 -1.58 10.52 27.99
C ASN A 93 -2.09 9.12 28.39
N TYR A 94 -1.81 8.09 27.60
CA TYR A 94 -2.44 6.76 27.71
C TYR A 94 -1.46 5.61 27.90
N SER A 95 -0.15 5.85 27.88
CA SER A 95 0.79 4.82 28.33
C SER A 95 0.57 4.51 29.81
N ASN A 96 0.84 3.27 30.19
CA ASN A 96 0.77 2.81 31.58
C ASN A 96 2.11 3.03 32.32
N GLY A 97 2.99 3.87 31.79
CA GLY A 97 4.35 4.08 32.30
C GLY A 97 5.33 2.93 32.04
N ALA A 98 4.93 1.90 31.27
CA ALA A 98 5.84 0.88 30.79
C ALA A 98 6.56 1.31 29.49
N ASP A 99 7.62 0.59 29.15
CA ASP A 99 8.37 0.78 27.92
C ASP A 99 7.47 0.69 26.68
N THR A 100 7.48 1.73 25.85
CA THR A 100 6.68 1.78 24.61
C THR A 100 7.57 1.53 23.39
N ILE A 101 7.17 0.58 22.54
CA ILE A 101 7.77 0.35 21.22
C ILE A 101 6.77 0.77 20.15
N VAL A 102 7.22 1.56 19.18
CA VAL A 102 6.37 1.98 18.06
C VAL A 102 6.74 1.20 16.81
N TYR A 103 5.76 0.56 16.19
CA TYR A 103 5.88 -0.22 14.96
C TYR A 103 5.25 0.54 13.80
N GLY A 104 6.00 0.74 12.71
CA GLY A 104 5.52 1.31 11.46
C GLY A 104 5.71 0.33 10.31
N VAL A 105 4.72 0.25 9.43
CA VAL A 105 4.79 -0.56 8.19
C VAL A 105 4.45 0.30 6.98
N SER A 106 5.20 0.18 5.88
CA SER A 106 4.97 0.92 4.64
C SER A 106 4.92 2.44 4.91
N TYR A 107 3.88 3.16 4.49
CA TYR A 107 3.67 4.58 4.84
C TYR A 107 3.85 4.89 6.34
N GLY A 108 3.50 3.94 7.21
CA GLY A 108 3.68 4.07 8.65
C GLY A 108 5.13 4.30 9.07
N THR A 109 6.12 3.86 8.31
CA THR A 109 7.54 4.11 8.65
C THR A 109 7.92 5.58 8.48
N ALA A 110 7.38 6.29 7.48
CA ALA A 110 7.58 7.72 7.32
C ALA A 110 6.90 8.52 8.43
N LEU A 111 5.73 8.04 8.91
CA LEU A 111 5.06 8.61 10.08
C LEU A 111 5.88 8.37 11.36
N VAL A 112 6.40 7.17 11.56
CA VAL A 112 7.25 6.83 12.71
C VAL A 112 8.57 7.59 12.67
N GLU A 113 9.19 7.76 11.51
CA GLU A 113 10.35 8.64 11.32
C GLU A 113 10.03 10.06 11.79
N ARG A 114 8.86 10.59 11.45
CA ARG A 114 8.41 11.89 11.95
C ARG A 114 8.22 11.93 13.46
N LEU A 115 7.76 10.83 14.07
CA LEU A 115 7.65 10.67 15.52
C LEU A 115 9.01 10.61 16.21
N VAL A 116 10.02 9.96 15.61
CA VAL A 116 11.40 9.95 16.11
C VAL A 116 11.93 11.37 16.26
N HIS A 117 11.63 12.26 15.30
CA HIS A 117 12.00 13.68 15.40
C HIS A 117 11.31 14.43 16.55
N LEU A 118 10.17 13.93 17.06
CA LEU A 118 9.49 14.51 18.22
C LEU A 118 10.04 14.01 19.55
N ASP A 119 10.85 12.94 19.55
CA ASP A 119 11.52 12.35 20.71
C ASP A 119 10.62 12.17 21.95
N PRO A 120 9.47 11.47 21.83
CA PRO A 120 8.59 11.21 22.96
C PRO A 120 9.31 10.36 24.02
N PRO A 121 9.42 10.83 25.29
CA PRO A 121 10.28 10.20 26.30
C PRO A 121 9.82 8.81 26.74
N GLU A 122 8.55 8.45 26.52
CA GLU A 122 8.01 7.14 26.84
C GLU A 122 8.37 6.06 25.81
N VAL A 123 8.85 6.46 24.63
CA VAL A 123 9.22 5.52 23.56
C VAL A 123 10.66 5.06 23.72
N THR A 124 10.84 3.76 23.91
CA THR A 124 12.16 3.13 24.13
C THR A 124 12.68 2.40 22.89
N GLY A 125 11.86 2.26 21.84
CA GLY A 125 12.26 1.61 20.60
C GLY A 125 11.31 1.84 19.43
N TYR A 126 11.84 1.66 18.23
CA TYR A 126 11.13 1.80 16.96
C TYR A 126 11.40 0.60 16.07
N VAL A 127 10.38 0.11 15.37
CA VAL A 127 10.49 -0.94 14.34
C VAL A 127 9.91 -0.37 13.05
N LEU A 128 10.69 -0.42 11.97
CA LEU A 128 10.30 0.06 10.65
C LEU A 128 10.31 -1.12 9.67
N ASP A 129 9.15 -1.52 9.17
CA ASP A 129 8.96 -2.66 8.27
C ASP A 129 8.49 -2.19 6.88
N GLY A 130 9.15 -2.64 5.81
CA GLY A 130 8.88 -2.15 4.45
C GLY A 130 9.04 -0.63 4.35
N VAL A 131 10.27 -0.14 4.57
CA VAL A 131 10.57 1.28 4.82
C VAL A 131 10.19 2.18 3.65
N ALA A 132 9.29 3.13 3.92
CA ALA A 132 9.20 4.43 3.27
C ALA A 132 9.81 5.53 4.15
N THR A 133 10.49 6.50 3.55
CA THR A 133 11.16 7.63 4.20
C THR A 133 10.79 8.95 3.53
N SER A 134 10.61 9.98 4.35
CA SER A 134 10.46 11.36 3.85
C SER A 134 11.79 12.10 3.79
N SER A 135 12.88 11.49 4.28
CA SER A 135 14.19 12.10 4.38
C SER A 135 15.27 11.36 3.58
N GLY A 136 16.23 12.15 3.09
CA GLY A 136 17.61 11.68 2.88
C GLY A 136 17.93 10.90 1.59
N ALA A 137 16.95 10.36 0.87
CA ALA A 137 17.24 9.74 -0.42
C ALA A 137 17.38 10.79 -1.54
N SER A 138 18.40 10.63 -2.39
CA SER A 138 18.47 11.37 -3.65
C SER A 138 17.33 10.93 -4.57
N GLY A 139 16.89 11.78 -5.50
CA GLY A 139 15.75 11.46 -6.35
C GLY A 139 15.90 10.15 -7.14
N ASP A 140 17.10 9.72 -7.50
CA ASP A 140 17.36 8.43 -8.14
C ASP A 140 17.23 7.21 -7.21
N LYS A 141 17.08 7.43 -5.90
CA LYS A 141 17.02 6.41 -4.85
C LYS A 141 15.83 6.55 -3.92
N PHE A 142 14.94 7.51 -4.20
CA PHE A 142 13.75 7.75 -3.41
C PHE A 142 12.69 6.71 -3.80
N GLU A 143 11.95 6.16 -2.82
CA GLU A 143 10.87 5.22 -3.14
C GLU A 143 9.66 5.94 -3.74
N TYR A 144 9.68 6.09 -5.06
CA TYR A 144 8.52 6.57 -5.78
C TYR A 144 7.54 5.44 -5.97
N PHE A 145 6.32 5.60 -5.44
CA PHE A 145 5.25 4.63 -5.69
C PHE A 145 4.95 4.46 -7.20
N SER A 146 5.34 5.42 -8.05
CA SER A 146 5.24 5.29 -9.50
C SER A 146 6.27 4.34 -10.14
N THR A 147 7.30 3.90 -9.41
CA THR A 147 8.27 2.90 -9.88
C THR A 147 7.93 1.49 -9.40
N TRP A 148 6.85 1.33 -8.62
CA TRP A 148 6.45 0.08 -7.99
C TRP A 148 6.41 -1.10 -8.97
N ASP A 149 5.85 -0.90 -10.17
CA ASP A 149 5.80 -1.94 -11.22
C ASP A 149 7.20 -2.41 -11.66
N ALA A 150 8.15 -1.48 -11.77
CA ALA A 150 9.53 -1.80 -12.15
C ALA A 150 10.26 -2.49 -11.00
N ASP A 151 10.07 -2.03 -9.76
CA ASP A 151 10.70 -2.57 -8.56
C ASP A 151 10.20 -4.01 -8.27
N PHE A 152 8.90 -4.25 -8.45
CA PHE A 152 8.33 -5.60 -8.37
C PHE A 152 8.69 -6.48 -9.57
N GLY A 153 9.05 -5.88 -10.70
CA GLY A 153 9.54 -6.59 -11.87
C GLY A 153 10.77 -7.46 -11.56
N GLU A 154 11.69 -6.99 -10.72
CA GLU A 154 12.85 -7.77 -10.29
C GLU A 154 12.43 -9.00 -9.46
N VAL A 155 11.45 -8.84 -8.57
CA VAL A 155 10.89 -9.96 -7.77
C VAL A 155 10.21 -10.99 -8.69
N GLY A 156 9.44 -10.50 -9.68
CA GLY A 156 8.82 -11.34 -10.69
C GLY A 156 9.87 -12.14 -11.49
N ASP A 157 10.91 -11.49 -11.97
CA ASP A 157 12.01 -12.13 -12.70
C ASP A 157 12.70 -13.20 -11.84
N ALA A 158 12.98 -12.89 -10.57
CA ALA A 158 13.56 -13.85 -9.63
C ALA A 158 12.66 -15.06 -9.43
N PHE A 159 11.35 -14.85 -9.22
CA PHE A 159 10.39 -15.93 -9.08
C PHE A 159 10.30 -16.81 -10.35
N LEU A 160 10.23 -16.20 -11.53
CA LEU A 160 10.18 -16.94 -12.78
C LEU A 160 11.49 -17.73 -13.02
N ALA A 161 12.63 -17.20 -12.58
CA ALA A 161 13.92 -17.89 -12.63
C ALA A 161 13.99 -19.12 -11.71
N LEU A 162 13.29 -19.12 -10.56
CA LEU A 162 13.19 -20.29 -9.68
C LEU A 162 12.58 -21.50 -10.40
N CYS A 163 11.74 -21.31 -11.42
CA CYS A 163 11.19 -22.40 -12.20
C CYS A 163 12.28 -23.26 -12.86
N ALA A 164 13.39 -22.64 -13.30
CA ALA A 164 14.49 -23.35 -13.96
C ALA A 164 15.25 -24.28 -13.00
N THR A 165 15.23 -24.00 -11.70
CA THR A 165 15.93 -24.80 -10.69
C THR A 165 15.08 -25.97 -10.16
N GLN A 166 13.77 -25.94 -10.43
CA GLN A 166 12.82 -26.95 -9.96
C GLN A 166 12.41 -27.87 -11.12
N SER A 167 12.66 -29.18 -10.99
CA SER A 167 12.35 -30.16 -12.05
C SER A 167 10.87 -30.23 -12.40
N GLU A 168 10.00 -30.01 -11.41
CA GLU A 168 8.54 -29.99 -11.62
C GLU A 168 8.10 -28.82 -12.50
N CYS A 169 8.74 -27.66 -12.37
CA CYS A 169 8.42 -26.48 -13.17
C CYS A 169 9.15 -26.50 -14.51
N SER A 170 10.48 -26.62 -14.51
CA SER A 170 11.30 -26.69 -15.73
C SER A 170 10.86 -27.82 -16.67
N GLY A 171 10.36 -28.94 -16.14
CA GLY A 171 9.79 -30.03 -16.91
C GLY A 171 8.55 -29.64 -17.74
N ARG A 172 7.84 -28.56 -17.39
CA ARG A 172 6.70 -28.00 -18.14
C ARG A 172 7.13 -27.02 -19.23
N PHE A 173 8.32 -26.41 -19.08
CA PHE A 173 8.86 -25.37 -19.96
C PHE A 173 10.13 -25.84 -20.68
N LYS A 174 10.04 -27.00 -21.37
CA LYS A 174 11.19 -27.65 -22.03
C LYS A 174 11.65 -26.98 -23.32
N ALA A 175 10.70 -26.44 -24.10
CA ALA A 175 11.00 -25.86 -25.41
C ALA A 175 11.45 -24.39 -25.30
N ILE A 176 10.80 -23.64 -24.42
CA ILE A 176 11.05 -22.24 -24.14
C ILE A 176 10.93 -22.08 -22.62
N ASN A 177 11.85 -21.33 -22.00
CA ASN A 177 11.82 -21.11 -20.56
C ASN A 177 10.57 -20.30 -20.13
N LEU A 178 10.27 -20.31 -18.83
CA LEU A 178 9.09 -19.65 -18.29
C LEU A 178 9.06 -18.13 -18.56
N PRO A 179 10.12 -17.34 -18.29
CA PRO A 179 10.11 -15.90 -18.58
C PRO A 179 9.78 -15.57 -20.04
N THR A 180 10.43 -16.24 -21.00
CA THR A 180 10.17 -16.02 -22.42
C THR A 180 8.78 -16.50 -22.83
N THR A 181 8.29 -17.60 -22.26
CA THR A 181 6.92 -18.07 -22.52
C THR A 181 5.88 -17.05 -22.07
N LEU A 182 6.05 -16.48 -20.87
CA LEU A 182 5.15 -15.45 -20.34
C LEU A 182 5.17 -14.18 -21.21
N GLN A 183 6.37 -13.71 -21.58
CA GLN A 183 6.50 -12.52 -22.42
C GLN A 183 5.88 -12.71 -23.81
N ASN A 184 6.04 -13.90 -24.40
CA ASN A 184 5.40 -14.24 -25.67
C ASN A 184 3.87 -14.24 -25.54
N LEU A 185 3.33 -14.83 -24.47
CA LEU A 185 1.89 -14.85 -24.23
C LEU A 185 1.29 -13.45 -24.08
N ILE A 186 1.96 -12.58 -23.31
CA ILE A 186 1.59 -11.16 -23.17
C ILE A 186 1.57 -10.47 -24.54
N THR A 187 2.63 -10.67 -25.33
CA THR A 187 2.76 -10.10 -26.67
C THR A 187 1.69 -10.62 -27.63
N ASP A 188 1.34 -11.90 -27.55
CA ASP A 188 0.28 -12.51 -28.37
C ASP A 188 -1.10 -11.95 -27.99
N PHE A 189 -1.35 -11.68 -26.71
CA PHE A 189 -2.59 -11.04 -26.26
C PHE A 189 -2.69 -9.60 -26.78
N ASP A 190 -1.59 -8.83 -26.74
CA ASP A 190 -1.55 -7.47 -27.29
C ASP A 190 -1.77 -7.45 -28.81
N ASN A 191 -1.17 -8.40 -29.54
CA ASN A 191 -1.29 -8.48 -30.99
C ASN A 191 -2.62 -9.08 -31.47
N SER A 192 -3.25 -9.92 -30.65
CA SER A 192 -4.49 -10.64 -30.99
C SER A 192 -5.53 -10.56 -29.85
N PRO A 193 -6.05 -9.35 -29.55
CA PRO A 193 -6.93 -9.12 -28.41
C PRO A 193 -8.27 -9.86 -28.51
N ASN A 194 -8.69 -10.23 -29.72
CA ASN A 194 -9.93 -10.98 -29.98
C ASN A 194 -9.73 -12.50 -30.08
N SER A 195 -8.53 -13.02 -29.78
CA SER A 195 -8.32 -14.47 -29.70
C SER A 195 -9.19 -15.08 -28.60
N THR A 196 -9.57 -16.35 -28.73
CA THR A 196 -10.44 -17.01 -27.73
C THR A 196 -9.87 -16.92 -26.31
N CYS A 197 -8.54 -17.06 -26.15
CA CYS A 197 -7.89 -16.95 -24.84
C CYS A 197 -7.84 -15.51 -24.33
N ALA A 198 -7.50 -14.53 -25.18
CA ALA A 198 -7.48 -13.13 -24.77
C ALA A 198 -8.89 -12.64 -24.39
N ALA A 199 -9.90 -13.01 -25.18
CA ALA A 199 -11.29 -12.69 -24.88
C ALA A 199 -11.79 -13.33 -23.58
N LEU A 200 -11.33 -14.55 -23.25
CA LEU A 200 -11.64 -15.20 -21.98
C LEU A 200 -10.97 -14.51 -20.79
N VAL A 201 -9.69 -14.12 -20.92
CA VAL A 201 -8.96 -13.46 -19.84
C VAL A 201 -9.49 -12.02 -19.63
N GLY A 202 -9.83 -11.32 -20.72
CA GLY A 202 -10.38 -9.98 -20.66
C GLY A 202 -11.89 -9.90 -20.39
N SER A 203 -12.62 -11.01 -20.26
CA SER A 203 -14.09 -10.94 -20.07
C SER A 203 -14.51 -10.36 -18.72
N GLU A 204 -13.61 -10.37 -17.75
CA GLU A 204 -13.83 -9.90 -16.37
C GLU A 204 -13.39 -8.44 -16.15
N SER A 205 -12.82 -7.77 -17.16
CA SER A 205 -12.25 -6.43 -17.04
C SER A 205 -12.48 -5.56 -18.29
N SER A 206 -12.46 -4.24 -18.14
CA SER A 206 -12.39 -3.29 -19.27
C SER A 206 -10.97 -3.12 -19.82
N ASP A 207 -9.97 -3.67 -19.13
CA ASP A 207 -8.56 -3.56 -19.49
C ASP A 207 -8.16 -4.56 -20.58
N PRO A 208 -7.05 -4.30 -21.30
CA PRO A 208 -6.49 -5.28 -22.22
C PRO A 208 -6.20 -6.62 -21.54
N ALA A 209 -6.46 -7.73 -22.22
CA ALA A 209 -6.25 -9.08 -21.67
C ALA A 209 -4.81 -9.32 -21.17
N SER A 210 -3.82 -8.67 -21.81
CA SER A 210 -2.42 -8.69 -21.39
C SER A 210 -2.20 -8.03 -20.03
N TYR A 211 -2.94 -6.95 -19.73
CA TYR A 211 -2.92 -6.27 -18.44
C TYR A 211 -3.58 -7.13 -17.37
N THR A 212 -4.80 -7.64 -17.63
CA THR A 212 -5.51 -8.54 -16.70
C THR A 212 -4.71 -9.80 -16.38
N LEU A 213 -3.98 -10.35 -17.36
CA LEU A 213 -3.07 -11.47 -17.14
C LEU A 213 -1.95 -11.12 -16.16
N ARG A 214 -1.30 -9.96 -16.33
CA ARG A 214 -0.23 -9.50 -15.44
C ARG A 214 -0.73 -9.27 -14.03
N GLU A 215 -1.88 -8.61 -13.88
CA GLU A 215 -2.51 -8.38 -12.57
C GLU A 215 -2.84 -9.70 -11.88
N THR A 216 -3.47 -10.63 -12.59
CA THR A 216 -3.85 -11.95 -12.05
C THR A 216 -2.61 -12.72 -11.60
N LEU A 217 -1.58 -12.80 -12.43
CA LEU A 217 -0.35 -13.52 -12.08
C LEU A 217 0.43 -12.82 -10.97
N GLY A 218 0.45 -11.49 -10.95
CA GLY A 218 1.08 -10.70 -9.89
C GLY A 218 0.42 -10.94 -8.53
N SER A 219 -0.89 -11.19 -8.49
CA SER A 219 -1.60 -11.52 -7.24
C SER A 219 -1.25 -12.89 -6.64
N LEU A 220 -0.58 -13.77 -7.39
CA LEU A 220 -0.17 -15.10 -6.95
C LEU A 220 1.23 -15.12 -6.31
N LEU A 221 1.95 -14.00 -6.38
CA LEU A 221 3.28 -13.79 -5.79
C LEU A 221 3.14 -13.15 -4.40
#